data_AF-A0A1F8QT15-F1
#
_entry.id   AF-A0A1F8QT15-F1
#
_cell.length_a   1.000
_cell.length_b   1.000
_cell.length_c   1.000
_cell.angle_alpha   90.00
_cell.angle_beta   90.00
_cell.angle_gamma   90.00
#
_symmetry.space_group_name_H-M   'P 1'
#
loop_
_entity.id
_entity.type
_entity.pdbx_description
1 polymer ?
#
loop_
_entity_poly.entity_id
_entity_poly.type
_entity_poly.pdbx_seq_one_letter_code
_entity_poly.pdbx_strand_id
1 'polypeptide(L)'
;MDANGQNLGRLAARVAHVLLGKHKPTFTPGVEMGDFVVVINAERVTTTGTKTKTKLDTKLYHHHSGYPGGIKTISLRDQLARHPDRALRAAVWGMLPHNRMGRSVLKRLKVYGGPRHPHGLQKPEPLG
;
A
#
# COMPACT_ATOMS: atom_id res chain seq x y z
N MET A 1 -0.81 6.69 -9.39
CA MET A 1 0.19 5.64 -9.69
C MET A 1 -0.53 4.39 -10.18
N ASP A 2 0.00 3.73 -11.22
CA ASP A 2 -0.48 2.42 -11.69
C ASP A 2 0.35 1.30 -11.05
N ALA A 3 -0.31 0.34 -10.39
CA ALA A 3 0.34 -0.79 -9.73
C ALA A 3 0.54 -2.01 -10.65
N ASN A 4 -0.01 -1.98 -11.87
CA ASN A 4 0.09 -3.08 -12.81
C ASN A 4 1.56 -3.41 -13.15
N GLY A 5 1.99 -4.65 -12.88
CA GLY A 5 3.37 -5.09 -13.13
C GLY A 5 4.40 -4.58 -12.11
N GLN A 6 4.04 -3.64 -11.24
CA GLN A 6 4.95 -3.05 -10.25
C GLN A 6 5.19 -4.00 -9.08
N ASN A 7 6.44 -4.05 -8.61
CA ASN A 7 6.77 -4.84 -7.43
C ASN A 7 6.16 -4.19 -6.16
N LEU A 8 5.40 -4.96 -5.38
CA LEU A 8 4.68 -4.50 -4.19
C LEU A 8 5.57 -3.71 -3.22
N GLY A 9 6.78 -4.20 -2.93
CA GLY A 9 7.68 -3.56 -1.97
C GLY A 9 8.25 -2.24 -2.49
N ARG A 10 8.67 -2.22 -3.76
CA ARG A 10 9.22 -1.01 -4.40
C ARG A 10 8.14 0.06 -4.58
N LEU A 11 6.93 -0.34 -4.97
CA LEU A 11 5.78 0.55 -5.08
C LEU A 11 5.44 1.14 -3.71
N ALA A 12 5.37 0.30 -2.65
CA ALA A 12 5.07 0.77 -1.30
C ALA A 12 6.09 1.81 -0.80
N ALA A 13 7.38 1.62 -1.08
CA ALA A 13 8.43 2.56 -0.70
C ALA A 13 8.26 3.92 -1.39
N ARG A 14 7.99 3.92 -2.70
CA ARG A 14 7.70 5.15 -3.46
C ARG A 14 6.45 5.86 -2.93
N VAL A 15 5.39 5.11 -2.68
CA VAL A 15 4.14 5.65 -2.10
C VAL A 15 4.41 6.29 -0.75
N ALA A 16 5.12 5.61 0.17
CA ALA A 16 5.46 6.16 1.48
C ALA A 16 6.29 7.44 1.39
N HIS A 17 7.24 7.50 0.45
CA HIS A 17 8.05 8.68 0.18
C HIS A 17 7.21 9.90 -0.21
N VAL A 18 6.18 9.69 -1.05
CA VAL A 18 5.25 10.75 -1.49
C VAL A 18 4.33 11.16 -0.35
N LEU A 19 3.75 10.19 0.37
CA LEU A 19 2.86 10.42 1.51
C LEU A 19 3.53 11.20 2.65
N LEU A 20 4.84 11.02 2.85
CA LEU A 20 5.61 11.77 3.85
C LEU A 20 6.12 13.12 3.34
N GLY A 21 5.98 13.41 2.04
CA GLY A 21 6.45 14.67 1.44
C GLY A 21 7.96 14.72 1.20
N LYS A 22 8.68 13.60 1.38
CA LYS A 22 10.15 13.53 1.23
C LYS A 22 10.66 13.81 -0.18
N HIS A 23 9.76 13.80 -1.17
CA HIS A 23 10.05 14.17 -2.56
C HIS A 23 10.07 15.69 -2.78
N LYS A 24 9.58 16.48 -1.81
CA LYS A 24 9.59 17.94 -1.90
C LYS A 24 10.90 18.49 -1.33
N PRO A 25 11.53 19.47 -2.00
CA PRO A 25 12.74 20.11 -1.47
C PRO A 25 12.47 20.88 -0.17
N THR A 26 11.21 21.25 0.09
CA THR A 26 10.76 21.95 1.30
C THR A 26 10.46 21.02 2.48
N PHE A 27 10.77 19.71 2.37
CA PHE A 27 10.47 18.73 3.40
C PHE A 27 11.04 19.13 4.77
N THR A 28 10.17 19.18 5.77
CA THR A 28 10.55 19.39 7.17
C THR A 28 10.13 18.19 8.02
N PRO A 29 11.07 17.53 8.73
CA PRO A 29 10.75 16.44 9.64
C PRO A 29 9.71 16.85 10.70
N GLY A 30 8.72 15.98 10.95
CA GLY A 30 7.67 16.23 11.95
C GLY A 30 6.51 17.11 11.47
N VAL A 31 6.59 17.69 10.27
CA VAL A 31 5.51 18.49 9.67
C VAL A 31 4.82 17.68 8.57
N GLU A 32 3.48 17.68 8.54
CA GLU A 32 2.70 16.93 7.55
C GLU A 32 2.69 17.61 6.17
N MET A 33 3.71 17.38 5.34
CA MET A 33 3.90 18.04 4.04
C MET A 33 3.63 17.17 2.80
N GLY A 34 3.27 15.90 2.97
CA GLY A 34 3.10 14.97 1.85
C GLY A 34 1.75 15.03 1.14
N ASP A 35 1.65 14.34 0.01
CA ASP A 35 0.50 14.43 -0.88
C ASP A 35 -0.44 13.25 -0.79
N PHE A 36 -1.63 13.42 -1.37
CA PHE A 36 -2.55 12.30 -1.59
C PHE A 36 -2.04 11.43 -2.71
N VAL A 37 -2.12 10.11 -2.51
CA VAL A 37 -1.69 9.14 -3.51
C VAL A 37 -2.86 8.24 -3.84
N VAL A 38 -3.24 8.22 -5.11
CA VAL A 38 -4.20 7.25 -5.66
C VAL A 38 -3.42 6.15 -6.38
N VAL A 39 -3.65 4.91 -5.99
CA VAL A 39 -3.10 3.72 -6.63
C VAL A 39 -4.23 2.91 -7.25
N ILE A 40 -4.09 2.60 -8.54
CA ILE A 40 -5.03 1.76 -9.31
C ILE A 40 -4.38 0.44 -9.70
N ASN A 41 -5.18 -0.53 -10.16
CA ASN A 41 -4.72 -1.86 -10.58
C ASN A 41 -3.99 -2.64 -9.47
N ALA A 42 -4.35 -2.41 -8.21
CA ALA A 42 -3.66 -3.00 -7.06
C ALA A 42 -3.72 -4.53 -7.02
N GLU A 43 -4.71 -5.15 -7.70
CA GLU A 43 -4.81 -6.60 -7.85
C GLU A 43 -3.66 -7.19 -8.69
N ARG A 44 -2.99 -6.37 -9.51
CA ARG A 44 -1.97 -6.78 -10.49
C ARG A 44 -0.53 -6.48 -10.05
N VAL A 45 -0.33 -6.24 -8.76
CA VAL A 45 1.02 -6.07 -8.20
C VAL A 45 1.82 -7.35 -8.30
N THR A 46 3.11 -7.21 -8.58
CA THR A 46 4.05 -8.34 -8.64
C THR A 46 4.84 -8.44 -7.34
N THR A 47 5.41 -9.62 -7.10
CA THR A 47 6.37 -9.83 -6.01
C THR A 47 7.57 -10.61 -6.50
N THR A 48 8.72 -10.42 -5.87
CA THR A 48 9.94 -11.16 -6.22
C THR A 48 9.85 -12.59 -5.66
N GLY A 49 10.12 -13.61 -6.46
CA GLY A 49 10.20 -15.01 -6.05
C GLY A 49 10.57 -15.91 -7.22
N THR A 50 11.08 -17.11 -6.97
CA THR A 50 11.33 -18.10 -8.03
C THR A 50 10.02 -18.79 -8.42
N LYS A 51 9.92 -19.32 -9.65
CA LYS A 51 8.72 -20.03 -10.14
C LYS A 51 8.24 -21.14 -9.18
N THR A 52 9.16 -21.78 -8.46
CA THR A 52 8.89 -22.88 -7.52
C THR A 52 8.39 -22.43 -6.14
N LYS A 53 8.66 -21.19 -5.72
CA LYS A 53 8.15 -20.57 -4.48
C LYS A 53 7.81 -19.11 -4.75
N THR A 54 6.58 -18.87 -5.21
CA THR A 54 6.13 -17.50 -5.39
C THR A 54 5.86 -16.85 -4.02
N LYS A 55 6.18 -15.57 -3.88
CA LYS A 55 5.81 -14.78 -2.69
C LYS A 55 4.30 -14.58 -2.57
N LEU A 56 3.53 -14.83 -3.64
CA LEU A 56 2.07 -14.81 -3.59
C LEU A 56 1.53 -15.91 -2.67
N ASP A 57 2.15 -17.09 -2.69
CA ASP A 57 1.68 -18.25 -1.91
C ASP A 57 2.33 -18.34 -0.53
N THR A 58 3.63 -18.03 -0.48
CA THR A 58 4.44 -18.22 0.73
C THR A 58 4.33 -17.06 1.73
N LYS A 59 3.93 -15.86 1.27
CA LYS A 59 3.72 -14.74 2.18
C LYS A 59 2.35 -14.85 2.84
N LEU A 60 2.35 -15.04 4.15
CA LEU A 60 1.14 -15.14 4.96
C LEU A 60 0.93 -13.86 5.77
N TYR A 61 -0.31 -13.40 5.83
CA TYR A 61 -0.77 -12.34 6.71
C TYR A 61 -1.52 -12.97 7.87
N HIS A 62 -1.08 -12.69 9.09
CA HIS A 62 -1.71 -13.16 10.31
C HIS A 62 -2.42 -12.00 11.02
N HIS A 63 -3.62 -12.25 11.53
CA HIS A 63 -4.30 -11.36 12.47
C HIS A 63 -4.95 -12.17 13.57
N HIS A 64 -5.02 -11.59 14.77
CA HIS A 64 -5.62 -12.21 15.93
C HIS A 64 -6.85 -11.41 16.35
N SER A 65 -7.93 -12.09 16.70
CA SER A 65 -9.17 -11.44 17.14
C SER A 65 -9.15 -10.98 18.60
N GLY A 66 -8.25 -11.53 19.42
CA GLY A 66 -8.17 -11.29 20.87
C GLY A 66 -8.71 -12.45 21.72
N TYR A 67 -9.47 -13.37 21.13
CA TYR A 67 -10.01 -14.56 21.81
C TYR A 67 -9.09 -15.78 21.67
N PRO A 68 -9.14 -16.75 22.60
CA PRO A 68 -8.41 -18.02 22.48
C PRO A 68 -8.70 -18.72 21.14
N GLY A 69 -7.64 -19.18 20.46
CA GLY A 69 -7.76 -19.80 19.13
C GLY A 69 -8.09 -18.82 17.99
N GLY A 70 -8.08 -17.51 18.26
CA GLY A 70 -8.56 -16.47 17.35
C GLY A 70 -7.60 -16.05 16.24
N ILE A 71 -6.57 -16.85 15.93
CA ILE A 71 -5.61 -16.54 14.86
C ILE A 71 -6.22 -16.85 13.49
N LYS A 72 -6.09 -15.90 12.57
CA LYS A 72 -6.56 -16.03 11.18
C LYS A 72 -5.41 -15.71 10.25
N THR A 73 -5.25 -16.56 9.25
CA THR A 73 -4.15 -16.49 8.28
C THR A 73 -4.71 -16.40 6.86
N ILE A 74 -4.10 -15.57 6.02
CA ILE A 74 -4.45 -15.45 4.61
C ILE A 74 -3.17 -15.29 3.78
N SER A 75 -3.09 -15.96 2.63
CA SER A 75 -1.97 -15.81 1.70
C SER A 75 -2.01 -14.44 1.01
N LEU A 76 -0.88 -13.95 0.51
CA LEU A 76 -0.86 -12.73 -0.29
C LEU A 76 -1.74 -12.87 -1.54
N ARG A 77 -1.74 -14.03 -2.21
CA ARG A 77 -2.61 -14.32 -3.35
C ARG A 77 -4.07 -14.09 -3.01
N ASP A 78 -4.56 -14.75 -1.96
CA ASP A 78 -5.96 -14.66 -1.55
C ASP A 78 -6.30 -13.27 -1.02
N GLN A 79 -5.35 -12.60 -0.37
CA GLN A 79 -5.50 -11.24 0.12
C GLN A 79 -5.72 -10.26 -1.04
N LEU A 80 -4.97 -10.41 -2.15
CA LEU A 80 -5.14 -9.59 -3.35
C LEU A 80 -6.47 -9.87 -4.05
N ALA A 81 -6.90 -11.13 -4.09
CA ALA A 81 -8.19 -11.50 -4.69
C ALA A 81 -9.39 -10.97 -3.90
N ARG A 82 -9.35 -11.03 -2.56
CA ARG A 82 -10.48 -10.61 -1.70
C ARG A 82 -10.50 -9.12 -1.42
N HIS A 83 -9.36 -8.55 -1.07
CA HIS A 83 -9.22 -7.13 -0.72
C HIS A 83 -7.87 -6.59 -1.25
N PRO A 84 -7.81 -6.24 -2.55
CA PRO A 84 -6.57 -5.86 -3.23
C PRO A 84 -5.90 -4.62 -2.63
N ASP A 85 -6.63 -3.80 -1.89
CA ASP A 85 -6.11 -2.63 -1.19
C ASP A 85 -5.21 -2.99 0.01
N ARG A 86 -5.52 -4.07 0.73
CA ARG A 86 -4.92 -4.35 2.05
C ARG A 86 -3.45 -4.71 1.97
N ALA A 87 -3.03 -5.44 0.95
CA ALA A 87 -1.63 -5.86 0.80
C ALA A 87 -0.70 -4.64 0.67
N LEU A 88 -1.08 -3.68 -0.20
CA LEU A 88 -0.32 -2.45 -0.40
C LEU A 88 -0.44 -1.52 0.80
N ARG A 89 -1.65 -1.36 1.37
CA ARG A 89 -1.87 -0.50 2.53
C ARG A 89 -1.08 -0.99 3.76
N ALA A 90 -1.00 -2.30 3.99
CA ALA A 90 -0.19 -2.88 5.05
C ALA A 90 1.32 -2.68 4.81
N ALA A 91 1.79 -2.85 3.57
CA ALA A 91 3.18 -2.61 3.21
C ALA A 91 3.57 -1.14 3.43
N VAL A 92 2.72 -0.19 3.01
CA VAL A 92 2.94 1.25 3.23
C VAL A 92 2.88 1.60 4.71
N TRP A 93 1.93 1.05 5.47
CA TRP A 93 1.83 1.30 6.91
C TRP A 93 3.13 0.94 7.65
N GLY A 94 3.75 -0.20 7.31
CA GLY A 94 5.04 -0.59 7.88
C GLY A 94 6.22 0.33 7.51
N MET A 95 6.04 1.25 6.57
CA MET A 95 7.03 2.26 6.16
C MET A 95 6.72 3.66 6.71
N LEU A 96 5.64 3.83 7.48
CA LEU A 96 5.23 5.09 8.11
C LEU A 96 5.51 5.08 9.63
N PRO A 97 5.67 6.25 10.26
CA PRO A 97 5.79 6.33 11.72
C PRO A 97 4.54 5.80 12.45
N HIS A 98 4.71 4.93 13.45
CA HIS A 98 3.59 4.36 14.21
C HIS A 98 3.06 5.31 15.30
N ASN A 99 2.50 6.44 14.88
CA ASN A 99 1.95 7.45 15.78
C ASN A 99 0.66 8.09 15.20
N ARG A 100 0.14 9.15 15.83
CA ARG A 100 -1.07 9.84 15.35
C ARG A 100 -0.88 10.42 13.94
N MET A 101 0.27 11.04 13.68
CA MET A 101 0.63 11.60 12.38
C MET A 101 0.67 10.52 11.30
N GLY A 102 1.34 9.39 11.52
CA GLY A 102 1.39 8.31 10.52
C GLY A 102 0.02 7.74 10.18
N ARG A 103 -0.88 7.65 11.15
CA ARG A 103 -2.29 7.26 10.89
C ARG A 103 -3.03 8.31 10.05
N SER A 104 -2.76 9.61 10.27
CA SER A 104 -3.28 10.71 9.44
C SER A 104 -2.76 10.61 8.01
N VAL A 105 -1.44 10.45 7.85
CA VAL A 105 -0.75 10.30 6.57
C VAL A 105 -1.27 9.09 5.79
N LEU A 106 -1.46 7.94 6.44
CA LEU A 106 -2.00 6.74 5.78
C LEU A 106 -3.41 6.96 5.19
N LYS A 107 -4.24 7.85 5.77
CA LYS A 107 -5.56 8.18 5.21
C LYS A 107 -5.48 8.90 3.86
N ARG A 108 -4.34 9.50 3.53
CA ARG A 108 -4.07 10.14 2.23
C ARG A 108 -3.83 9.12 1.11
N LEU A 109 -3.58 7.85 1.45
CA LEU A 109 -3.46 6.75 0.50
C LEU A 109 -4.84 6.20 0.11
N LYS A 110 -5.15 6.22 -1.18
CA LYS A 110 -6.32 5.60 -1.80
C LYS A 110 -5.87 4.48 -2.71
N VAL A 111 -6.41 3.27 -2.54
CA VAL A 111 -6.00 2.09 -3.30
C VAL A 111 -7.22 1.43 -3.89
N TYR A 112 -7.16 1.12 -5.19
CA TYR A 112 -8.25 0.51 -5.95
C TYR A 112 -7.73 -0.73 -6.68
N GLY A 113 -8.54 -1.79 -6.67
CA GLY A 113 -8.21 -3.05 -7.34
C GLY A 113 -8.11 -2.91 -8.86
N GLY A 114 -9.06 -2.19 -9.47
CA GLY A 114 -9.10 -1.93 -10.91
C GLY A 114 -8.58 -0.55 -11.33
N PRO A 115 -8.75 -0.18 -12.61
CA PRO A 115 -8.15 1.02 -13.20
C PRO A 115 -8.88 2.32 -12.86
N ARG A 116 -10.08 2.26 -12.28
CA ARG A 116 -10.95 3.42 -12.05
C ARG A 116 -10.92 3.86 -10.59
N HIS A 117 -11.02 5.17 -10.38
CA HIS A 117 -11.18 5.79 -9.07
C HIS A 117 -12.20 6.95 -9.15
N PRO A 118 -12.90 7.29 -8.05
CA PRO A 118 -13.91 8.36 -8.04
C PRO A 118 -13.31 9.78 -7.98
N HIS A 119 -11.98 9.92 -7.91
CA HIS A 119 -11.27 11.17 -7.63
C HIS A 119 -11.10 12.13 -8.83
N GLY A 120 -11.97 12.05 -9.85
CA GLY A 120 -11.84 12.86 -11.07
C GLY A 120 -11.89 14.37 -10.82
N LEU A 121 -12.68 14.82 -9.85
CA LEU A 121 -12.79 16.24 -9.47
C LEU A 121 -11.50 16.80 -8.87
N GLN A 122 -10.65 15.96 -8.29
CA GLN A 122 -9.37 16.37 -7.70
C GLN A 122 -8.23 16.46 -8.72
N LYS A 123 -8.49 16.14 -10.00
CA LYS A 123 -7.51 16.16 -11.12
C LYS A 123 -6.15 15.57 -10.74
N PRO A 124 -6.09 14.29 -10.31
CA PRO A 124 -4.83 13.67 -9.90
C PRO A 124 -3.85 13.59 -11.07
N GLU A 125 -2.60 13.96 -10.82
CA GLU A 125 -1.53 13.87 -11.82
C GLU A 125 -0.86 12.49 -11.80
N PRO A 126 -0.56 11.91 -12.98
CA PRO A 126 0.25 10.69 -13.06
C PRO A 126 1.64 10.93 -12.47
N LEU A 127 2.03 10.07 -11.53
CA LEU A 127 3.37 10.09 -10.95
C LEU A 127 4.23 9.00 -11.59
N GLY A 128 5.28 9.42 -12.32
CA GLY A 128 6.26 8.58 -13.00
C GLY A 128 7.16 7.81 -12.06
#